data_AF-A0A962FS09-F1
#
_entry.id   AF-A0A962FS09-F1
#
_cell.length_a   1.000
_cell.length_b   1.000
_cell.length_c   1.000
_cell.angle_alpha   90.00
_cell.angle_beta   90.00
_cell.angle_gamma   90.00
#
_symmetry.space_group_name_H-M   'P 1'
#
loop_
_entity.id
_entity.type
_entity.pdbx_description
1 polymer ?
#
loop_
_entity_poly.entity_id
_entity_poly.type
_entity_poly.pdbx_seq_one_letter_code
_entity_poly.pdbx_strand_id
1 'polypeptide(L)'
;MDAERSLRRRYRWAAGWLLLNAGAHLAAHWMFYVSDARIDPARRVVVEQMRAYPIWPSWGVSLWTILCMFSLMYALLLGIFGTGQWLLARECESLALRRHAWRNFMLCGLGAAVMGVSYPVPQALMTLSVVTLLYGAAALAPHGPSRPAWPG
;
A
#
# COMPACT_ATOMS: atom_id res chain seq x y z
N MET A 1 -20.36 21.82 -7.71
CA MET A 1 -20.01 21.18 -6.43
C MET A 1 -19.78 19.68 -6.56
N ASP A 2 -20.48 18.99 -7.46
CA ASP A 2 -20.38 17.52 -7.59
C ASP A 2 -19.05 17.04 -8.18
N ALA A 3 -18.46 17.81 -9.09
CA ALA A 3 -17.16 17.53 -9.69
C ALA A 3 -16.02 17.45 -8.63
N GLU A 4 -15.96 18.43 -7.72
CA GLU A 4 -14.96 18.44 -6.65
C GLU A 4 -15.16 17.29 -5.66
N ARG A 5 -16.41 17.05 -5.23
CA ARG A 5 -16.74 15.93 -4.35
C ARG A 5 -16.33 14.59 -4.99
N SER A 6 -16.58 14.44 -6.29
CA SER A 6 -16.19 13.24 -7.05
C SER A 6 -14.67 13.06 -7.08
N LEU A 7 -13.89 14.12 -7.37
CA LEU A 7 -12.42 14.10 -7.33
C LEU A 7 -11.91 13.64 -5.95
N ARG A 8 -12.34 14.32 -4.88
CA ARG A 8 -11.90 14.01 -3.51
C ARG A 8 -12.30 12.60 -3.10
N ARG A 9 -13.50 12.15 -3.45
CA ARG A 9 -13.97 10.78 -3.17
C ARG A 9 -13.07 9.74 -3.84
N ARG A 10 -12.79 9.89 -5.14
CA ARG A 10 -11.92 8.96 -5.88
C ARG A 10 -10.49 8.95 -5.34
N TYR A 11 -9.95 10.13 -5.00
CA TYR A 11 -8.64 10.22 -4.36
C TYR A 11 -8.59 9.51 -3.01
N ARG A 12 -9.63 9.71 -2.19
CA ARG A 12 -9.77 9.02 -0.90
C ARG A 12 -9.94 7.52 -1.06
N TRP A 13 -10.58 7.03 -2.12
CA TRP A 13 -10.61 5.60 -2.41
C TRP A 13 -9.22 5.03 -2.68
N ALA A 14 -8.37 5.75 -3.44
CA ALA A 14 -6.98 5.34 -3.63
C ALA A 14 -6.21 5.27 -2.29
N ALA A 15 -6.33 6.31 -1.47
CA ALA A 15 -5.74 6.35 -0.13
C ALA A 15 -6.28 5.25 0.79
N GLY A 16 -7.59 5.01 0.77
CA GLY A 16 -8.24 3.95 1.54
C GLY A 16 -7.77 2.56 1.13
N TRP A 17 -7.55 2.32 -0.16
CA TRP A 17 -7.00 1.06 -0.64
C TRP A 17 -5.58 0.80 -0.12
N LEU A 18 -4.73 1.83 -0.09
CA LEU A 18 -3.40 1.75 0.52
C LEU A 18 -3.49 1.39 2.01
N LEU A 19 -4.40 2.01 2.76
CA LEU A 19 -4.62 1.73 4.17
C LEU A 19 -5.15 0.32 4.43
N LEU A 20 -6.08 -0.16 3.61
CA LEU A 20 -6.57 -1.55 3.69
C LEU A 20 -5.44 -2.55 3.44
N ASN A 21 -4.58 -2.29 2.45
CA ASN A 21 -3.42 -3.13 2.19
C ASN A 21 -2.38 -3.07 3.32
N ALA A 22 -2.16 -1.89 3.90
CA ALA A 22 -1.32 -1.74 5.09
C ALA A 22 -1.82 -2.62 6.25
N GLY A 23 -3.12 -2.55 6.55
CA GLY A 23 -3.76 -3.38 7.57
C GLY A 23 -3.67 -4.87 7.26
N ALA A 24 -3.89 -5.27 6.01
CA ALA A 24 -3.75 -6.66 5.57
C ALA A 24 -2.31 -7.18 5.73
N HIS A 25 -1.30 -6.38 5.38
CA HIS A 25 0.11 -6.74 5.58
C HIS A 25 0.47 -6.82 7.06
N LEU A 26 -0.05 -5.91 7.89
CA LEU A 26 0.19 -5.94 9.33
C LEU A 26 -0.48 -7.17 9.98
N ALA A 27 -1.70 -7.50 9.57
CA ALA A 27 -2.41 -8.69 10.05
C ALA A 27 -1.72 -9.98 9.60
N ALA A 28 -1.31 -10.06 8.33
CA ALA A 28 -0.52 -11.16 7.82
C ALA A 28 0.82 -11.27 8.58
N HIS A 29 1.50 -10.15 8.84
CA HIS A 29 2.73 -10.15 9.62
C HIS A 29 2.50 -10.68 11.03
N TRP A 30 1.44 -10.21 11.70
CA TRP A 30 1.08 -10.68 13.04
C TRP A 30 0.78 -12.18 13.05
N MET A 31 -0.09 -12.65 12.14
CA MET A 31 -0.45 -14.07 12.06
C MET A 31 0.73 -14.96 11.71
N PHE A 32 1.58 -14.51 10.77
CA PHE A 32 2.65 -15.35 10.26
C PHE A 32 3.90 -15.34 11.15
N TYR A 33 4.16 -14.25 11.88
CA TYR A 33 5.45 -14.04 12.53
C TYR A 33 5.40 -13.69 14.02
N VAL A 34 4.24 -13.25 14.56
CA VAL A 34 4.15 -12.78 15.96
C VAL A 34 3.22 -13.63 16.82
N SER A 35 2.11 -14.15 16.30
CA SER A 35 1.13 -14.84 17.13
C SER A 35 1.58 -16.25 17.54
N ASP A 36 2.22 -16.38 18.70
CA ASP A 36 2.55 -17.67 19.33
C ASP A 36 1.30 -18.48 19.72
N ALA A 37 0.22 -17.80 20.10
CA ALA A 37 -1.03 -18.42 20.59
C ALA A 37 -1.82 -19.21 19.53
N ARG A 38 -1.42 -19.16 18.26
CA ARG A 38 -2.03 -19.92 17.14
C ARG A 38 -1.00 -20.66 16.29
N ILE A 39 0.18 -20.94 16.83
CA ILE A 39 1.10 -21.88 16.17
C ILE A 39 0.48 -23.27 16.31
N ASP A 40 -0.36 -23.60 15.34
CA ASP A 40 -0.81 -24.96 15.04
C ASP A 40 0.41 -25.90 15.12
N PRO A 41 0.31 -27.07 15.76
CA PRO A 41 1.38 -28.07 15.78
C PRO A 41 2.06 -28.27 14.42
N ALA A 42 1.32 -28.24 13.31
CA ALA A 42 1.90 -28.34 11.97
C ALA A 42 2.89 -27.19 11.64
N ARG A 43 2.59 -25.97 12.10
CA ARG A 43 3.40 -24.77 11.89
C ARG A 43 4.61 -24.74 12.82
N ARG A 44 4.45 -25.29 14.03
CA ARG A 44 5.56 -25.52 14.97
C ARG A 44 6.57 -26.49 14.36
N VAL A 45 6.07 -27.57 13.73
CA VAL A 45 6.86 -28.54 12.97
C VAL A 45 7.56 -27.89 11.77
N VAL A 46 6.92 -26.98 11.03
CA VAL A 46 7.59 -26.25 9.94
C VAL A 46 8.70 -25.34 10.47
N VAL A 47 8.47 -24.60 11.56
CA VAL A 47 9.51 -23.76 12.18
C VAL A 47 10.65 -24.60 12.74
N GLU A 48 10.35 -25.73 13.38
CA GLU A 48 11.34 -26.69 13.89
C GLU A 48 12.09 -27.39 12.76
N GLN A 49 11.42 -27.79 11.68
CA GLN A 49 12.04 -28.37 10.49
C GLN A 49 12.92 -27.35 9.77
N MET A 50 12.48 -26.09 9.63
CA MET A 50 13.31 -25.00 9.11
C MET A 50 14.54 -24.75 9.97
N ARG A 51 14.45 -24.95 11.29
CA ARG A 51 15.60 -24.88 12.22
C ARG A 51 16.47 -26.14 12.20
N ALA A 52 15.91 -27.29 11.83
CA ALA A 52 16.56 -28.60 11.83
C ALA A 52 17.24 -28.96 10.50
N TYR A 53 16.90 -28.30 9.38
CA TYR A 53 17.56 -28.54 8.09
C TYR A 53 19.00 -27.99 8.09
N PRO A 54 20.04 -28.83 8.02
CA PRO A 54 21.44 -28.36 7.94
C PRO A 54 21.78 -27.68 6.61
N ILE A 55 20.87 -27.69 5.63
CA ILE A 55 21.01 -27.05 4.31
C ILE A 55 20.64 -25.56 4.34
N TRP A 56 19.96 -25.08 5.39
CA TRP A 56 19.80 -23.65 5.64
C TRP A 56 20.73 -23.23 6.78
N PRO A 57 21.97 -22.81 6.48
CA PRO A 57 22.81 -22.14 7.46
C PRO A 57 22.08 -20.95 8.07
N SER A 58 22.62 -20.37 9.15
CA SER A 58 22.07 -19.22 9.90
C SER A 58 21.46 -18.09 9.03
N TRP A 59 21.87 -17.93 7.77
CA TRP A 59 21.27 -17.01 6.81
C TRP A 59 19.80 -17.29 6.47
N GLY A 60 19.28 -18.52 6.55
CA GLY A 60 17.87 -18.84 6.25
C GLY A 60 16.91 -18.23 7.28
N VAL A 61 17.27 -18.29 8.56
CA VAL A 61 16.57 -17.59 9.65
C VAL A 61 16.74 -16.07 9.51
N SER A 62 17.92 -15.59 9.10
CA SER A 62 18.11 -14.17 8.78
C SER A 62 17.23 -13.72 7.62
N LEU A 63 17.10 -14.49 6.54
CA LEU A 63 16.27 -14.19 5.38
C LEU A 63 14.79 -14.17 5.74
N TRP A 64 14.35 -15.11 6.59
CA TRP A 64 13.01 -15.12 7.17
C TRP A 64 12.75 -13.86 7.98
N THR A 65 13.61 -13.51 8.94
CA THR A 65 13.48 -12.28 9.74
C THR A 65 13.53 -11.02 8.88
N ILE A 66 14.36 -11.02 7.82
CA ILE A 66 14.43 -9.95 6.82
C ILE A 66 13.10 -9.82 6.08
N LEU A 67 12.47 -10.91 5.66
CA LEU A 67 11.13 -10.90 5.04
C LEU A 67 10.04 -10.43 6.02
N CYS A 68 10.12 -10.81 7.30
CA CYS A 68 9.23 -10.30 8.35
C CYS A 68 9.34 -8.78 8.46
N MET A 69 10.58 -8.29 8.57
CA MET A 69 10.91 -6.87 8.65
C MET A 69 10.45 -6.13 7.40
N PHE A 70 10.69 -6.67 6.20
CA PHE A 70 10.20 -6.08 4.96
C PHE A 70 8.67 -6.00 4.92
N SER A 71 7.95 -7.03 5.35
CA SER A 71 6.48 -7.00 5.41
C SER A 71 5.96 -5.95 6.39
N LEU A 72 6.59 -5.80 7.56
CA LEU A 72 6.20 -4.79 8.55
C LEU A 72 6.52 -3.37 8.05
N MET A 73 7.74 -3.16 7.55
CA MET A 73 8.16 -1.88 6.99
C MET A 73 7.28 -1.48 5.80
N TYR A 74 6.92 -2.43 4.94
CA TYR A 74 5.99 -2.18 3.84
C TYR A 74 4.59 -1.80 4.33
N ALA A 75 4.06 -2.47 5.35
CA ALA A 75 2.79 -2.09 5.98
C ALA A 75 2.84 -0.67 6.55
N LEU A 76 3.91 -0.30 7.26
CA LEU A 76 4.09 1.04 7.81
C LEU A 76 4.20 2.10 6.70
N LEU A 77 4.97 1.83 5.66
CA LEU A 77 5.10 2.73 4.50
C LEU A 77 3.75 2.97 3.82
N LEU A 78 2.97 1.91 3.57
CA LEU A 78 1.62 2.01 3.02
C LEU A 78 0.69 2.78 3.98
N GLY A 79 0.81 2.56 5.29
CA GLY A 79 0.03 3.25 6.31
C GLY A 79 0.31 4.75 6.37
N ILE A 80 1.59 5.14 6.44
CA ILE A 80 2.05 6.53 6.47
C ILE A 80 1.67 7.22 5.17
N PHE A 81 1.99 6.60 4.02
CA PHE A 81 1.69 7.16 2.72
C PHE A 81 0.17 7.29 2.52
N GLY A 82 -0.60 6.22 2.74
CA GLY A 82 -2.06 6.24 2.63
C GLY A 82 -2.72 7.29 3.53
N THR A 83 -2.26 7.43 4.77
CA THR A 83 -2.75 8.47 5.70
C THR A 83 -2.42 9.87 5.18
N GLY A 84 -1.18 10.10 4.73
CA GLY A 84 -0.78 11.37 4.14
C GLY A 84 -1.62 11.73 2.91
N GLN A 85 -1.90 10.76 2.03
CA GLN A 85 -2.75 10.95 0.86
C GLN A 85 -4.21 11.23 1.25
N TRP A 86 -4.71 10.61 2.32
CA TRP A 86 -6.05 10.88 2.84
C TRP A 86 -6.19 12.31 3.38
N LEU A 87 -5.21 12.76 4.16
CA LEU A 87 -5.15 14.13 4.69
C LEU A 87 -5.01 15.16 3.55
N LEU A 88 -4.15 14.88 2.55
CA LEU A 88 -4.01 15.72 1.36
C LEU A 88 -5.36 15.88 0.63
N ALA A 89 -6.13 14.81 0.48
CA ALA A 89 -7.45 14.87 -0.15
C ALA A 89 -8.48 15.71 0.63
N ARG A 90 -8.26 15.94 1.93
CA ARG A 90 -9.12 16.77 2.77
C ARG A 90 -8.72 18.24 2.70
N GLU A 91 -7.44 18.54 2.86
CA GLU A 91 -6.96 19.92 3.06
C GLU A 91 -6.50 20.62 1.77
N CYS A 92 -6.11 19.86 0.74
CA CYS A 92 -5.54 20.45 -0.47
C CYS A 92 -6.62 21.08 -1.38
N GLU A 93 -6.25 22.15 -2.09
CA GLU A 93 -7.06 22.74 -3.16
C GLU A 93 -7.30 21.74 -4.29
N SER A 94 -8.44 21.84 -4.96
CA SER A 94 -8.86 20.87 -5.98
C SER A 94 -7.90 20.78 -7.19
N LEU A 95 -7.34 21.90 -7.64
CA LEU A 95 -6.38 21.92 -8.76
C LEU A 95 -5.03 21.30 -8.37
N ALA A 96 -4.53 21.60 -7.17
CA ALA A 96 -3.32 20.98 -6.64
C ALA A 96 -3.52 19.48 -6.40
N LEU A 97 -4.66 19.09 -5.82
CA LEU A 97 -5.03 17.70 -5.60
C LEU A 97 -5.09 16.89 -6.91
N ARG A 98 -5.61 17.49 -7.99
CA ARG A 98 -5.61 16.86 -9.32
C ARG A 98 -4.21 16.66 -9.87
N ARG A 99 -3.33 17.67 -9.74
CA ARG A 99 -1.92 17.54 -10.14
C ARG A 99 -1.22 16.44 -9.35
N HIS A 100 -1.49 16.32 -8.05
CA HIS A 100 -1.02 15.21 -7.23
C HIS A 100 -1.57 13.87 -7.70
N ALA A 101 -2.87 13.78 -8.03
CA ALA A 101 -3.48 12.57 -8.55
C ALA A 101 -2.78 12.11 -9.84
N TRP A 102 -2.48 13.04 -10.75
CA TRP A 102 -1.77 12.73 -11.99
C TRP A 102 -0.34 12.22 -11.75
N ARG A 103 0.41 12.89 -10.86
CA ARG A 103 1.75 12.44 -10.48
C ARG A 103 1.72 11.05 -9.85
N ASN A 104 0.80 10.79 -8.93
CA ASN A 104 0.66 9.49 -8.29
C ASN A 104 0.21 8.41 -9.28
N PHE A 105 -0.69 8.71 -10.22
CA PHE A 105 -1.04 7.81 -11.30
C PHE A 105 0.19 7.38 -12.10
N MET A 106 1.03 8.33 -12.51
CA MET A 106 2.25 8.04 -13.26
C MET A 106 3.28 7.27 -12.43
N LEU A 107 3.51 7.67 -11.19
CA LEU A 107 4.48 7.02 -10.31
C LEU A 107 4.05 5.59 -9.95
N CYS A 108 2.79 5.38 -9.59
CA CYS A 108 2.28 4.04 -9.27
C CYS A 108 2.23 3.16 -10.52
N GLY A 109 1.87 3.71 -11.69
CA GLY A 109 1.84 2.97 -12.94
C GLY A 109 3.24 2.55 -13.39
N LEU A 110 4.21 3.46 -13.32
CA LEU A 110 5.61 3.16 -13.58
C LEU A 110 6.16 2.13 -12.58
N GLY A 111 5.86 2.31 -11.28
CA GLY A 111 6.24 1.35 -10.24
C GLY A 111 5.68 -0.04 -10.50
N ALA A 112 4.40 -0.14 -10.89
CA ALA A 112 3.77 -1.41 -11.25
C ALA A 112 4.46 -2.05 -12.47
N ALA A 113 4.78 -1.28 -13.51
CA ALA A 113 5.47 -1.78 -14.70
C ALA A 113 6.89 -2.29 -14.37
N VAL A 114 7.68 -1.50 -13.65
CA VAL A 114 9.05 -1.87 -13.24
C VAL A 114 9.02 -3.13 -12.39
N MET A 115 8.11 -3.20 -11.41
CA MET A 115 7.95 -4.37 -10.56
C MET A 115 7.49 -5.60 -11.36
N GLY A 116 6.60 -5.41 -12.34
CA GLY A 116 6.08 -6.50 -13.18
C GLY A 116 7.16 -7.16 -14.02
N VAL A 117 8.15 -6.39 -14.48
CA VAL A 117 9.29 -6.89 -15.26
C VAL A 117 10.40 -7.46 -14.36
N SER A 118 10.65 -6.83 -13.21
CA SER A 118 11.83 -7.16 -12.39
C SER A 118 11.57 -8.32 -11.44
N TYR A 119 10.48 -8.25 -10.68
CA TYR A 119 10.14 -9.24 -9.65
C TYR A 119 8.63 -9.17 -9.37
N PRO A 120 7.82 -9.94 -10.11
CA PRO A 120 6.37 -9.82 -10.07
C PRO A 120 5.83 -10.44 -8.78
N VAL A 121 5.77 -9.65 -7.71
CA VAL A 121 5.03 -10.02 -6.49
C VAL A 121 3.54 -9.72 -6.75
N PRO A 122 2.67 -10.73 -6.90
CA PRO A 122 1.30 -10.52 -7.38
C PRO A 122 0.51 -9.54 -6.50
N GLN A 123 0.70 -9.62 -5.18
CA GLN A 123 0.05 -8.73 -4.23
C GLN A 123 0.43 -7.26 -4.45
N ALA A 124 1.73 -6.95 -4.49
CA ALA A 124 2.21 -5.59 -4.68
C ALA A 124 1.82 -5.03 -6.06
N LEU A 125 1.86 -5.86 -7.10
CA LEU A 125 1.37 -5.50 -8.42
C LEU A 125 -0.13 -5.17 -8.43
N MET A 126 -0.94 -5.99 -7.76
CA MET A 126 -2.37 -5.74 -7.62
C MET A 126 -2.63 -4.44 -6.86
N THR A 127 -1.94 -4.21 -5.74
CA THR A 127 -2.07 -2.97 -4.96
C THR A 127 -1.70 -1.76 -5.81
N LEU A 128 -0.54 -1.75 -6.46
CA LEU A 128 -0.08 -0.64 -7.29
C LEU A 128 -1.00 -0.41 -8.50
N SER A 129 -1.49 -1.47 -9.14
CA SER A 129 -2.39 -1.38 -10.29
C SER A 129 -3.74 -0.76 -9.91
N VAL A 130 -4.35 -1.23 -8.82
CA VAL A 130 -5.62 -0.66 -8.33
C VAL A 130 -5.45 0.81 -7.94
N VAL A 131 -4.38 1.13 -7.20
CA VAL A 131 -4.08 2.53 -6.79
C VAL A 131 -3.83 3.42 -7.99
N THR A 132 -3.11 2.92 -9.00
CA THR A 132 -2.90 3.58 -10.30
C THR A 132 -4.25 3.92 -10.93
N LEU A 133 -5.13 2.93 -11.11
CA LEU A 133 -6.45 3.15 -11.72
C LEU A 133 -7.29 4.17 -10.94
N LEU A 134 -7.27 4.12 -9.61
CA LEU A 134 -8.01 5.05 -8.76
C LEU A 134 -7.47 6.48 -8.85
N TYR A 135 -6.14 6.67 -8.88
CA TYR A 135 -5.54 7.99 -9.09
C TYR A 135 -5.76 8.51 -10.51
N GLY A 136 -5.70 7.65 -11.53
CA GLY A 136 -6.05 8.00 -12.91
C GLY A 136 -7.50 8.46 -13.02
N ALA A 137 -8.43 7.72 -12.40
CA ALA A 137 -9.85 8.08 -12.36
C ALA A 137 -10.10 9.40 -11.59
N ALA A 138 -9.31 9.71 -10.57
CA ALA A 138 -9.35 10.99 -9.88
C ALA A 138 -8.81 12.13 -10.77
N ALA A 139 -7.67 11.92 -11.42
CA ALA A 139 -7.05 12.92 -12.29
C ALA A 139 -7.94 13.31 -13.49
N LEU A 140 -8.64 12.33 -14.06
CA LEU A 140 -9.54 12.48 -15.22
C LEU A 140 -10.96 12.92 -14.85
N ALA A 141 -11.26 13.16 -13.55
CA ALA A 141 -12.59 13.59 -13.15
C ALA A 141 -12.95 14.94 -13.82
N PRO A 142 -14.24 15.21 -14.13
CA PRO A 142 -14.67 16.49 -14.68
C PRO A 142 -14.21 17.65 -13.79
N HIS A 143 -13.81 18.78 -14.37
CA HIS A 143 -13.49 19.97 -13.58
C HIS A 143 -14.77 20.79 -13.39
N GLY A 144 -15.05 21.17 -12.14
CA GLY A 144 -15.97 22.27 -11.84
C GLY A 144 -15.17 23.55 -11.65
N PRO A 145 -15.83 24.72 -11.53
CA PRO A 145 -15.16 25.93 -11.09
C PRO A 145 -14.50 25.69 -9.73
N SER A 146 -13.21 26.01 -9.62
CA SER A 146 -12.45 25.91 -8.37
C SER A 146 -12.99 26.92 -7.37
N ARG A 147 -13.43 26.48 -6.18
CA ARG A 147 -13.61 27.40 -5.08
C ARG A 147 -12.25 27.99 -4.70
N PRO A 148 -12.15 29.31 -4.47
CA PRO A 148 -10.93 29.87 -3.88
C PRO A 148 -10.67 29.18 -2.53
N ALA A 149 -9.41 28.91 -2.21
CA ALA A 149 -9.04 28.52 -0.85
C ALA A 149 -9.57 29.60 0.10
N TRP A 150 -10.34 29.17 1.09
CA TRP A 150 -10.86 30.07 2.09
C TRP A 150 -9.70 30.83 2.77
N PRO A 151 -9.83 32.15 2.99
CA PRO A 151 -8.99 32.85 3.94
C PRO A 151 -9.43 32.38 5.33
N GLY A 152 -8.63 31.50 5.93
CA GLY A 152 -8.66 31.22 7.37
C GLY A 152 -7.86 32.25 8.13
#